data_AF-A0A0K2T632-F1
#
_entry.id   AF-A0A0K2T632-F1
#
_cell.length_a   1.000
_cell.length_b   1.000
_cell.length_c   1.000
_cell.angle_alpha   90.00
_cell.angle_beta   90.00
_cell.angle_gamma   90.00
#
_symmetry.space_group_name_H-M   'P 1'
#
loop_
_entity.id
_entity.type
_entity.pdbx_description
1 polymer ?
#
loop_
_entity_poly.entity_id
_entity_poly.type
_entity_poly.pdbx_seq_one_letter_code
_entity_poly.pdbx_strand_id
1 'polypeptide(L)'
;FENVAAVASNKKKKEEDTYAPYINDNLKNSRFKDETKFKVLKWNFITPRPEFVEQLNDQLTNTNFNKTLVSQMFHNDFKQHIKVIDSLIKYLPKDLDGLKDNLDLILKWFTLRFFETNPSVLMKGLDYLKSVFKMLAEDSYVLHEIEATSFVPYLVNKVGDPKEPIRNSIKEIFKIMSQVYAA
;
A
#
# COMPACT_ATOMS: atom_id res chain seq x y z
N PHE A 1 -38.01 6.49 43.02
CA PHE A 1 -36.61 6.45 43.49
C PHE A 1 -36.10 5.04 43.26
N GLU A 2 -35.84 4.72 41.99
CA GLU A 2 -34.48 4.58 41.39
C GLU A 2 -33.88 3.20 41.71
N ASN A 3 -34.13 2.18 40.89
CA ASN A 3 -33.34 1.79 39.71
C ASN A 3 -31.82 1.76 39.97
N VAL A 4 -31.31 0.60 40.36
CA VAL A 4 -29.88 0.26 40.28
C VAL A 4 -29.73 -0.95 39.35
N ALA A 5 -30.01 -0.73 38.07
CA ALA A 5 -29.46 -1.55 36.99
C ALA A 5 -28.05 -1.03 36.74
N ALA A 6 -27.08 -1.57 37.48
CA ALA A 6 -25.67 -1.29 37.27
C ALA A 6 -25.22 -1.89 35.93
N VAL A 7 -25.36 -1.07 34.89
CA VAL A 7 -24.35 -0.82 33.86
C VAL A 7 -23.56 -2.06 33.45
N ALA A 8 -24.20 -2.92 32.67
CA ALA A 8 -23.52 -3.78 31.70
C ALA A 8 -22.96 -2.87 30.57
N SER A 9 -21.98 -2.04 30.89
CA SER A 9 -21.26 -1.22 29.91
C SER A 9 -20.33 -2.12 29.11
N ASN A 10 -20.91 -2.66 28.04
CA ASN A 10 -20.33 -2.60 26.71
C ASN A 10 -18.88 -3.12 26.60
N LYS A 11 -18.66 -4.36 27.04
CA LYS A 11 -17.55 -5.20 26.57
C LYS A 11 -17.92 -5.82 25.21
N LYS A 12 -18.38 -4.98 24.27
CA LYS A 12 -18.53 -5.37 22.85
C LYS A 12 -17.14 -5.32 22.23
N LYS A 13 -16.52 -6.50 22.18
CA LYS A 13 -15.56 -6.95 21.18
C LYS A 13 -14.45 -5.95 20.82
N LYS A 14 -13.33 -6.01 21.55
CA LYS A 14 -12.03 -6.03 20.87
C LYS A 14 -11.91 -7.41 20.22
N GLU A 15 -12.64 -7.61 19.12
CA GLU A 15 -12.27 -8.65 18.17
C GLU A 15 -10.93 -8.19 17.61
N GLU A 16 -9.90 -8.96 17.93
CA GLU A 16 -8.57 -8.75 17.41
C GLU A 16 -8.65 -8.67 15.88
N ASP A 17 -8.14 -7.58 15.34
CA ASP A 17 -7.95 -7.28 13.92
C ASP A 17 -6.88 -8.24 13.33
N THR A 18 -7.03 -9.55 13.54
CA THR A 18 -6.08 -10.61 13.13
C THR A 18 -6.41 -11.18 11.75
N TYR A 19 -7.48 -10.68 11.13
CA TYR A 19 -7.95 -11.10 9.81
C TYR A 19 -7.29 -10.21 8.75
N ALA A 20 -6.62 -10.85 7.79
CA ALA A 20 -6.15 -10.36 6.49
C ALA A 20 -5.81 -8.85 6.34
N PRO A 21 -4.56 -8.48 5.98
CA PRO A 21 -4.19 -7.10 5.61
C PRO A 21 -5.14 -6.39 4.65
N TYR A 22 -5.63 -7.10 3.64
CA TYR A 22 -6.53 -6.65 2.59
C TYR A 22 -7.41 -7.83 2.15
N ILE A 23 -8.51 -7.53 1.46
CA ILE A 23 -9.38 -8.52 0.81
C ILE A 23 -9.79 -8.01 -0.58
N ASN A 24 -10.28 -8.89 -1.45
CA ASN A 24 -10.90 -8.49 -2.71
C ASN A 24 -12.31 -7.92 -2.47
N ASP A 25 -12.48 -6.60 -2.58
CA ASP A 25 -13.75 -5.90 -2.40
C ASP A 25 -14.28 -5.26 -3.70
N ASN A 26 -13.56 -5.45 -4.81
CA ASN A 26 -13.85 -4.93 -6.15
C ASN A 26 -13.99 -3.39 -6.20
N LEU A 27 -13.38 -2.67 -5.25
CA LEU A 27 -13.48 -1.21 -5.19
C LEU A 27 -12.44 -0.49 -6.06
N LYS A 28 -11.43 -1.19 -6.60
CA LYS A 28 -10.38 -0.59 -7.45
C LYS A 28 -10.94 0.24 -8.60
N ASN A 29 -11.88 -0.33 -9.35
CA ASN A 29 -12.48 0.34 -10.50
C ASN A 29 -13.22 1.63 -10.10
N SER A 30 -13.79 1.69 -8.89
CA SER A 30 -14.39 2.92 -8.36
C SER A 30 -13.33 3.98 -8.10
N ARG A 31 -12.21 3.60 -7.46
CA ARG A 31 -11.10 4.53 -7.18
C ARG A 31 -10.53 5.12 -8.47
N PHE A 32 -10.37 4.30 -9.51
CA PHE A 32 -9.92 4.76 -10.84
C PHE A 32 -10.92 5.72 -11.50
N LYS A 33 -12.22 5.43 -11.40
CA LYS A 33 -13.27 6.34 -11.88
C LYS A 33 -13.28 7.66 -11.12
N ASP A 34 -13.03 7.65 -9.82
CA ASP A 34 -13.02 8.88 -9.03
C ASP A 34 -11.80 9.75 -9.36
N GLU A 35 -10.62 9.15 -9.62
CA GLU A 35 -9.43 9.87 -10.06
C GLU A 35 -9.59 10.45 -11.47
N THR A 36 -10.13 9.67 -12.43
CA THR A 36 -10.40 10.15 -13.80
C THR A 36 -11.49 11.22 -13.89
N LYS A 37 -12.44 11.23 -12.94
CA LYS A 37 -13.49 12.25 -12.83
C LYS A 37 -13.09 13.44 -11.95
N PHE A 38 -11.82 13.53 -11.54
CA PHE A 38 -11.29 14.62 -10.71
C PHE A 38 -12.01 14.79 -9.36
N LYS A 39 -12.61 13.72 -8.83
CA LYS A 39 -13.18 13.73 -7.47
C LYS A 39 -12.11 13.60 -6.39
N VAL A 40 -10.97 13.04 -6.77
CA VAL A 40 -9.77 12.94 -5.93
C VAL A 40 -8.59 13.49 -6.70
N LEU A 41 -7.54 13.87 -5.98
CA LEU A 41 -6.29 14.36 -6.57
C LEU A 41 -5.62 13.24 -7.36
N LYS A 42 -5.13 13.58 -8.56
CA LYS A 42 -4.23 12.72 -9.32
C LYS A 42 -2.92 12.56 -8.55
N TRP A 43 -2.43 11.32 -8.40
CA TRP A 43 -1.23 11.03 -7.60
C TRP A 43 0.07 11.48 -8.27
N ASN A 44 0.28 12.80 -8.33
CA ASN A 44 1.38 13.45 -9.01
C ASN A 44 1.90 14.62 -8.17
N PHE A 45 3.06 14.44 -7.53
CA PHE A 45 3.70 15.45 -6.71
C PHE A 45 5.24 15.36 -6.81
N ILE A 46 5.90 16.48 -6.50
CA ILE A 46 7.38 16.51 -6.39
C ILE A 46 7.80 15.96 -5.03
N THR A 47 7.09 16.33 -3.97
CA THR A 47 7.25 15.81 -2.61
C THR A 47 5.87 15.54 -2.00
N PRO A 48 5.70 14.51 -1.13
CA PRO A 48 4.43 14.24 -0.48
C PRO A 48 3.93 15.44 0.30
N ARG A 49 2.67 15.82 0.09
CA ARG A 49 1.98 16.89 0.83
C ARG A 49 0.83 16.31 1.65
N PRO A 50 0.39 16.97 2.73
CA PRO A 50 -0.63 16.44 3.64
C PRO A 50 -1.89 15.94 2.93
N GLU A 51 -2.38 16.65 1.92
CA GLU A 51 -3.59 16.28 1.19
C GLU A 51 -3.48 14.94 0.43
N PHE A 52 -2.29 14.56 -0.02
CA PHE A 52 -2.06 13.24 -0.63
C PHE A 52 -2.04 12.14 0.43
N VAL A 53 -1.44 12.41 1.58
CA VAL A 53 -1.38 11.47 2.70
C VAL A 53 -2.78 11.23 3.26
N GLU A 54 -3.55 12.30 3.47
CA GLU A 54 -4.95 12.26 3.92
C GLU A 54 -5.83 11.51 2.91
N GLN A 55 -5.74 11.85 1.61
CA GLN A 55 -6.49 11.15 0.57
C GLN A 55 -6.19 9.64 0.56
N LEU A 56 -4.92 9.24 0.66
CA LEU A 56 -4.57 7.82 0.68
C LEU A 56 -5.09 7.12 1.95
N ASN A 57 -4.99 7.80 3.10
CA ASN A 57 -5.49 7.28 4.36
C ASN A 57 -7.02 7.10 4.33
N ASP A 58 -7.75 8.06 3.78
CA ASP A 58 -9.20 7.98 3.58
C ASP A 58 -9.57 6.86 2.62
N GLN A 59 -8.84 6.71 1.51
CA GLN A 59 -9.06 5.62 0.56
C GLN A 59 -8.85 4.24 1.21
N LEU A 60 -7.78 4.07 1.99
CA LEU A 60 -7.51 2.84 2.74
C LEU A 60 -8.57 2.59 3.82
N THR A 61 -8.97 3.62 4.56
CA THR A 61 -9.96 3.51 5.65
C THR A 61 -11.37 3.18 5.12
N ASN A 62 -11.71 3.65 3.92
CA ASN A 62 -13.00 3.39 3.27
C ASN A 62 -13.05 2.08 2.48
N THR A 63 -11.98 1.28 2.52
CA THR A 63 -11.93 -0.09 1.96
C THR A 63 -11.95 -1.12 3.08
N ASN A 64 -11.95 -2.40 2.72
CA ASN A 64 -11.88 -3.48 3.70
C ASN A 64 -10.45 -3.81 4.16
N PHE A 65 -9.54 -2.83 4.10
CA PHE A 65 -8.22 -2.97 4.72
C PHE A 65 -8.33 -3.14 6.23
N ASN A 66 -7.42 -3.92 6.78
CA ASN A 66 -7.32 -4.11 8.23
C ASN A 66 -7.05 -2.77 8.93
N LYS A 67 -7.93 -2.35 9.85
CA LYS A 67 -7.88 -1.01 10.45
C LYS A 67 -6.62 -0.80 11.28
N THR A 68 -6.17 -1.84 11.98
CA THR A 68 -4.90 -1.83 12.71
C THR A 68 -3.72 -1.65 11.76
N LEU A 69 -3.72 -2.33 10.61
CA LEU A 69 -2.69 -2.15 9.58
C LEU A 69 -2.69 -0.73 9.02
N VAL A 70 -3.86 -0.17 8.70
CA VAL A 70 -3.99 1.22 8.21
C VAL A 70 -3.44 2.20 9.24
N SER A 71 -3.80 2.04 10.52
CA SER A 71 -3.23 2.85 11.61
C SER A 71 -1.69 2.76 11.66
N GLN A 72 -1.12 1.57 11.45
CA GLN A 72 0.33 1.38 11.41
C GLN A 72 0.98 1.97 10.14
N MET A 73 0.28 1.99 9.00
CA MET A 73 0.76 2.55 7.72
C MET A 73 1.07 4.05 7.81
N PHE A 74 0.33 4.78 8.63
CA PHE A 74 0.46 6.24 8.78
C PHE A 74 1.06 6.65 10.14
N HIS A 75 1.66 5.71 10.87
CA HIS A 75 2.28 6.02 12.15
C HIS A 75 3.62 6.73 11.98
N ASN A 76 3.96 7.67 12.86
CA ASN A 76 5.25 8.39 12.81
C ASN A 76 6.49 7.54 13.16
N ASP A 77 6.31 6.25 13.47
CA ASP A 77 7.39 5.35 13.89
C ASP A 77 7.64 4.35 12.78
N PHE A 78 8.82 4.42 12.17
CA PHE A 78 9.22 3.54 11.08
C PHE A 78 9.14 2.05 11.46
N LYS A 79 9.22 1.69 12.75
CA LYS A 79 9.03 0.30 13.20
C LYS A 79 7.64 -0.21 12.91
N GLN A 80 6.63 0.65 12.91
CA GLN A 80 5.27 0.28 12.51
C GLN A 80 5.20 0.05 10.99
N HIS A 81 5.91 0.85 10.19
CA HIS A 81 6.03 0.60 8.74
C HIS A 81 6.69 -0.75 8.45
N ILE A 82 7.73 -1.12 9.21
CA ILE A 82 8.35 -2.45 9.10
C ILE A 82 7.34 -3.56 9.41
N LYS A 83 6.52 -3.41 10.46
CA LYS A 83 5.47 -4.38 10.81
C LYS A 83 4.41 -4.50 9.72
N VAL A 84 4.02 -3.39 9.09
CA VAL A 84 3.11 -3.41 7.93
C VAL A 84 3.73 -4.25 6.83
N ILE A 85 4.98 -3.97 6.45
CA ILE A 85 5.67 -4.71 5.38
C ILE A 85 5.79 -6.20 5.72
N ASP A 86 6.10 -6.55 6.98
CA ASP A 86 6.11 -7.95 7.44
C ASP A 86 4.75 -8.64 7.30
N SER A 87 3.68 -7.93 7.66
CA SER A 87 2.31 -8.44 7.54
C SER A 87 1.96 -8.68 6.07
N LEU A 88 2.29 -7.73 5.19
CA LEU A 88 2.08 -7.83 3.75
C LEU A 88 2.89 -8.98 3.14
N ILE A 89 4.18 -9.14 3.48
CA ILE A 89 5.02 -10.26 3.02
C ILE A 89 4.41 -11.60 3.42
N LYS A 90 3.96 -11.73 4.69
CA LYS A 90 3.38 -12.97 5.20
C LYS A 90 2.04 -13.32 4.52
N TYR A 91 1.29 -12.31 4.09
CA TYR A 91 -0.04 -12.50 3.50
C TYR A 91 -0.03 -12.59 1.98
N LEU A 92 0.99 -12.03 1.31
CA LEU A 92 1.16 -12.06 -0.14
C LEU A 92 0.86 -13.42 -0.81
N PRO A 93 1.39 -14.58 -0.34
CA PRO A 93 1.12 -15.87 -0.99
C PRO A 93 -0.30 -16.41 -0.76
N LYS A 94 -1.12 -15.77 0.08
CA LYS A 94 -2.43 -16.28 0.50
C LYS A 94 -3.59 -15.73 -0.31
N ASP A 95 -3.46 -14.50 -0.81
CA ASP A 95 -4.53 -13.81 -1.52
C ASP A 95 -3.95 -12.86 -2.58
N LEU A 96 -3.72 -13.41 -3.76
CA LEU A 96 -3.23 -12.64 -4.90
C LEU A 96 -4.34 -11.77 -5.51
N ASP A 97 -5.60 -12.21 -5.47
CA ASP A 97 -6.71 -11.43 -6.03
C ASP A 97 -7.05 -10.22 -5.17
N GLY A 98 -7.01 -10.36 -3.83
CA GLY A 98 -7.09 -9.23 -2.91
C GLY A 98 -5.90 -8.28 -3.05
N LEU A 99 -4.69 -8.79 -3.31
CA LEU A 99 -3.54 -7.94 -3.62
C LEU A 99 -3.80 -7.14 -4.89
N LYS A 100 -4.22 -7.81 -5.97
CA LYS A 100 -4.54 -7.16 -7.24
C LYS A 100 -5.56 -6.08 -6.97
N ASP A 101 -6.71 -6.36 -6.37
CA ASP A 101 -7.76 -5.36 -6.13
C ASP A 101 -7.31 -4.16 -5.25
N ASN A 102 -6.21 -4.28 -4.51
CA ASN A 102 -5.69 -3.22 -3.64
C ASN A 102 -4.31 -2.68 -4.06
N LEU A 103 -3.79 -3.11 -5.20
CA LEU A 103 -2.42 -2.83 -5.64
C LEU A 103 -2.16 -1.32 -5.76
N ASP A 104 -3.10 -0.54 -6.28
CA ASP A 104 -2.98 0.91 -6.43
C ASP A 104 -2.71 1.63 -5.10
N LEU A 105 -3.39 1.21 -4.02
CA LEU A 105 -3.22 1.79 -2.70
C LEU A 105 -1.87 1.41 -2.09
N ILE A 106 -1.47 0.13 -2.25
CA ILE A 106 -0.19 -0.37 -1.75
C ILE A 106 0.98 0.33 -2.45
N LEU A 107 0.93 0.47 -3.79
CA LEU A 107 1.95 1.17 -4.55
C LEU A 107 2.04 2.65 -4.15
N LYS A 108 0.90 3.34 -4.04
CA LYS A 108 0.85 4.73 -3.55
C LYS A 108 1.48 4.86 -2.16
N TRP A 109 1.20 3.94 -1.23
CA TRP A 109 1.82 3.95 0.10
C TRP A 109 3.35 3.80 0.03
N PHE A 110 3.87 2.88 -0.79
CA PHE A 110 5.32 2.74 -0.98
C PHE A 110 5.95 4.00 -1.59
N THR A 111 5.26 4.71 -2.47
CA THR A 111 5.79 5.98 -3.00
C THR A 111 6.02 7.01 -1.90
N LEU A 112 5.18 7.06 -0.86
CA LEU A 112 5.40 7.92 0.31
C LEU A 112 6.69 7.52 1.05
N ARG A 113 6.96 6.21 1.19
CA ARG A 113 8.17 5.69 1.85
C ARG A 113 9.45 5.96 1.07
N PHE A 114 9.39 6.17 -0.24
CA PHE A 114 10.58 6.50 -1.04
C PHE A 114 11.18 7.87 -0.70
N PHE A 115 10.37 8.77 -0.15
CA PHE A 115 10.80 10.08 0.35
C PHE A 115 11.32 10.05 1.79
N GLU A 116 11.18 8.92 2.50
CA GLU A 116 11.74 8.77 3.85
C GLU A 116 13.24 8.44 3.79
N THR A 117 13.97 8.81 4.85
CA THR A 117 15.41 8.61 4.95
C THR A 117 15.82 7.28 5.58
N ASN A 118 14.87 6.42 5.97
CA ASN A 118 15.15 5.17 6.67
C ASN A 118 15.52 4.04 5.68
N PRO A 119 16.79 3.58 5.63
CA PRO A 119 17.21 2.57 4.66
C PRO A 119 16.60 1.19 4.90
N SER A 120 16.26 0.85 6.15
CA SER A 120 15.69 -0.45 6.51
C SER A 120 14.27 -0.60 5.98
N VAL A 121 13.45 0.45 6.07
CA VAL A 121 12.10 0.48 5.48
C VAL A 121 12.19 0.38 3.97
N LEU A 122 13.10 1.15 3.35
CA LEU A 122 13.26 1.16 1.90
C LEU A 122 13.72 -0.19 1.35
N MET A 123 14.77 -0.79 1.93
CA MET A 123 15.26 -2.11 1.51
C MET A 123 14.18 -3.17 1.61
N LYS A 124 13.51 -3.25 2.77
CA LYS A 124 12.46 -4.25 2.99
C LYS A 124 11.25 -4.04 2.09
N GLY A 125 10.88 -2.77 1.86
CA GLY A 125 9.82 -2.41 0.93
C GLY A 125 10.13 -2.81 -0.50
N LEU A 126 11.36 -2.58 -0.96
CA LEU A 126 11.80 -3.01 -2.29
C LEU A 126 11.83 -4.54 -2.43
N ASP A 127 12.22 -5.27 -1.39
CA ASP A 127 12.15 -6.73 -1.37
C ASP A 127 10.71 -7.23 -1.51
N TYR A 128 9.77 -6.63 -0.76
CA TYR A 128 8.34 -6.92 -0.92
C TYR A 128 7.83 -6.59 -2.34
N LEU A 129 8.15 -5.40 -2.87
CA LEU A 129 7.73 -4.97 -4.19
C LEU A 129 8.25 -5.91 -5.30
N LYS A 130 9.50 -6.40 -5.19
CA LYS A 130 10.02 -7.42 -6.10
C LYS A 130 9.14 -8.68 -6.10
N SER A 131 8.77 -9.18 -4.93
CA SER A 131 7.88 -10.34 -4.81
C SER A 131 6.50 -10.07 -5.42
N VAL A 132 5.92 -8.89 -5.16
CA VAL A 132 4.64 -8.47 -5.75
C VAL A 132 4.71 -8.49 -7.28
N PHE A 133 5.66 -7.75 -7.88
CA PHE A 133 5.76 -7.68 -9.33
C PHE A 133 6.06 -9.04 -9.98
N LYS A 134 6.83 -9.90 -9.31
CA LYS A 134 7.07 -11.27 -9.79
C LYS A 134 5.77 -12.08 -9.85
N MET A 135 4.96 -12.05 -8.79
CA MET A 135 3.67 -12.74 -8.77
C MET A 135 2.68 -12.17 -9.79
N LEU A 136 2.67 -10.85 -9.98
CA LEU A 136 1.86 -10.20 -11.02
C LEU A 136 2.29 -10.65 -12.43
N ALA A 137 3.60 -10.79 -12.67
CA ALA A 137 4.12 -11.28 -13.95
C ALA A 137 3.75 -12.75 -14.20
N GLU A 138 3.88 -13.60 -13.18
CA GLU A 138 3.50 -15.01 -13.24
C GLU A 138 2.00 -15.20 -13.52
N ASP A 139 1.16 -14.31 -13.00
CA ASP A 139 -0.29 -14.29 -13.22
C ASP A 139 -0.69 -13.59 -14.54
N SER A 140 0.25 -13.04 -15.30
CA SER A 140 -0.02 -12.23 -16.49
C SER A 140 -0.90 -10.99 -16.22
N TYR A 141 -0.80 -10.43 -15.01
CA TYR A 141 -1.47 -9.19 -14.66
C TYR A 141 -0.88 -8.02 -15.45
N VAL A 142 -1.74 -7.20 -16.05
CA VAL A 142 -1.35 -5.96 -16.73
C VAL A 142 -1.64 -4.78 -15.83
N LEU A 143 -0.61 -3.98 -15.53
CA LEU A 143 -0.77 -2.76 -14.74
C LEU A 143 -1.70 -1.78 -15.44
N HIS A 144 -2.64 -1.24 -14.69
CA HIS A 144 -3.47 -0.14 -15.16
C HIS A 144 -2.65 1.16 -15.24
N GLU A 145 -3.01 2.08 -16.15
CA GLU A 145 -2.29 3.35 -16.35
C GLU A 145 -2.15 4.16 -15.05
N ILE A 146 -3.20 4.20 -14.22
CA ILE A 146 -3.17 4.89 -12.92
C ILE A 146 -2.15 4.25 -11.96
N GLU A 147 -2.01 2.92 -11.98
CA GLU A 147 -1.01 2.23 -11.14
C GLU A 147 0.40 2.55 -11.60
N ALA A 148 0.64 2.49 -12.92
CA ALA A 148 1.94 2.81 -13.50
C ALA A 148 2.33 4.27 -13.23
N THR A 149 1.44 5.22 -13.53
CA THR A 149 1.70 6.66 -13.39
C THR A 149 1.81 7.11 -11.93
N SER A 150 1.11 6.45 -11.00
CA SER A 150 1.22 6.75 -9.56
C SER A 150 2.44 6.12 -8.89
N PHE A 151 3.15 5.20 -9.54
CA PHE A 151 4.28 4.48 -8.94
C PHE A 151 5.63 4.73 -9.64
N VAL A 152 5.68 4.53 -10.96
CA VAL A 152 6.93 4.51 -11.75
C VAL A 152 7.78 5.77 -11.56
N PRO A 153 7.24 7.01 -11.67
CA PRO A 153 8.07 8.21 -11.54
C PRO A 153 8.80 8.29 -10.19
N TYR A 154 8.14 7.84 -9.12
CA TYR A 154 8.69 7.86 -7.77
C TYR A 154 9.76 6.78 -7.56
N LEU A 155 9.61 5.62 -8.20
CA LEU A 155 10.65 4.59 -8.19
C LEU A 155 11.88 5.04 -8.98
N VAL A 156 11.70 5.73 -10.12
CA VAL A 156 12.81 6.29 -10.92
C VAL A 156 13.68 7.24 -10.10
N ASN A 157 13.07 8.07 -9.24
CA ASN A 157 13.80 8.98 -8.35
C ASN A 157 14.75 8.25 -7.38
N LYS A 158 14.56 6.94 -7.17
CA LYS A 158 15.40 6.11 -6.29
C LYS A 158 16.52 5.36 -7.02
N VAL A 159 16.58 5.40 -8.36
CA VAL A 159 17.62 4.71 -9.15
C VAL A 159 19.04 5.19 -8.78
N GLY A 160 19.18 6.46 -8.38
CA GLY A 160 20.43 7.08 -7.96
C GLY A 160 20.79 6.87 -6.48
N ASP A 161 20.15 5.96 -5.74
CA ASP A 161 20.44 5.77 -4.32
C ASP A 161 21.93 5.45 -4.08
N PRO A 162 22.59 6.05 -3.08
CA PRO A 162 24.01 5.79 -2.80
C PRO A 162 24.30 4.32 -2.46
N LYS A 163 23.32 3.56 -1.94
CA LYS A 163 23.52 2.15 -1.58
C LYS A 163 23.29 1.24 -2.78
N GLU A 164 24.31 0.45 -3.12
CA GLU A 164 24.26 -0.49 -4.23
C GLU A 164 23.13 -1.54 -4.14
N PRO A 165 22.85 -2.15 -2.96
CA PRO A 165 21.74 -3.10 -2.84
C PRO A 165 20.37 -2.50 -3.20
N ILE A 166 20.15 -1.22 -2.88
CA ILE A 166 18.93 -0.49 -3.23
C ILE A 166 18.83 -0.34 -4.74
N ARG A 167 19.90 0.12 -5.39
CA ARG A 167 19.94 0.27 -6.87
C ARG A 167 19.69 -1.04 -7.59
N ASN A 168 20.26 -2.14 -7.09
CA ASN A 168 20.08 -3.46 -7.69
C ASN A 168 18.63 -3.95 -7.57
N SER A 169 18.01 -3.79 -6.40
CA SER A 169 16.59 -4.12 -6.21
C SER A 169 15.68 -3.31 -7.14
N ILE A 170 15.96 -2.01 -7.32
CA ILE A 170 15.16 -1.15 -8.22
C ILE A 170 15.31 -1.59 -9.69
N LYS A 171 16.53 -1.89 -10.14
CA LYS A 171 16.77 -2.41 -11.50
C LYS A 171 16.02 -3.71 -11.75
N GLU A 172 16.00 -4.60 -10.76
CA GLU A 172 15.27 -5.86 -10.84
C GLU A 172 13.75 -5.63 -10.93
N ILE A 173 13.20 -4.73 -10.11
CA ILE A 173 11.79 -4.32 -10.21
C ILE A 173 11.48 -3.81 -11.62
N PHE A 174 12.28 -2.89 -12.17
CA PHE A 174 12.05 -2.38 -13.53
C PHE A 174 12.09 -3.48 -14.60
N LYS A 175 13.01 -4.44 -14.47
CA LYS A 175 13.11 -5.58 -15.38
C LYS A 175 11.86 -6.47 -15.33
N ILE A 176 11.28 -6.68 -14.15
CA ILE A 176 10.04 -7.45 -14.01
C ILE A 176 8.84 -6.61 -14.50
N MET A 177 8.84 -5.31 -14.21
CA MET A 177 7.79 -4.40 -14.65
C MET A 177 7.62 -4.35 -16.17
N SER A 178 8.69 -4.51 -16.96
CA SER A 178 8.57 -4.58 -18.42
C SER A 178 7.82 -5.82 -18.94
N GLN A 179 7.49 -6.78 -18.07
CA GLN A 179 6.67 -7.95 -18.41
C GLN A 179 5.19 -7.74 -18.05
N VAL A 180 4.88 -6.88 -17.07
CA VAL A 180 3.51 -6.60 -16.59
C VAL A 180 2.96 -5.25 -17.08
N TYR A 181 3.79 -4.45 -17.75
CA TYR A 181 3.37 -3.21 -18.37
C TYR A 181 3.53 -3.32 -19.88
N ALA A 182 2.42 -3.58 -20.56
CA ALA A 182 2.33 -3.48 -22.02
C ALA A 182 2.04 -2.02 -22.37
N ALA A 183 3.09 -1.27 -22.71
CA ALA A 183 2.96 0.02 -23.37
C ALA A 183 2.94 -0.18 -24.89
#